data_AF-A0AAF0LJQ7-F1
#
_entry.id   AF-A0AAF0LJQ7-F1
#
_cell.length_a   1.000
_cell.length_b   1.000
_cell.length_c   1.000
_cell.angle_alpha   90.00
_cell.angle_beta   90.00
_cell.angle_gamma   90.00
#
_symmetry.space_group_name_H-M   'P 1'
#
loop_
_entity.id
_entity.type
_entity.pdbx_description
1 polymer ?
#
loop_
_entity_poly.entity_id
_entity_poly.type
_entity_poly.pdbx_seq_one_letter_code
_entity_poly.pdbx_strand_id
1 'polypeptide(L)'
;MDQQEAFRLLGRASAVDNRKVTQLAAIVWSDTLPDMSYDEAADLMNEFRRDSPGVYLEPGHLQRQKRVRLARTREARGPHPLPPAGQRWAVDAIENDSEYSAPGGVLEASHDDAG
;
A
#
# COMPACT_ATOMS: atom_id res chain seq x y z
N MET A 1 -0.10 17.09 10.52
CA MET A 1 -0.42 16.64 11.89
C MET A 1 0.31 17.52 12.86
N ASP A 2 -0.21 17.66 14.09
CA ASP A 2 0.51 18.40 15.14
C ASP A 2 1.61 17.53 15.82
N GLN A 3 2.37 18.13 16.74
CA GLN A 3 3.44 17.46 17.46
C GLN A 3 2.94 16.32 18.36
N GLN A 4 1.74 16.44 18.94
CA GLN A 4 1.18 15.42 19.81
C GLN A 4 0.76 14.20 18.99
N GLU A 5 0.13 14.41 17.84
CA GLU A 5 -0.19 13.39 16.84
C GLU A 5 1.08 12.71 16.32
N ALA A 6 2.11 13.48 15.97
CA ALA A 6 3.40 12.95 15.53
C ALA A 6 4.08 12.10 16.61
N PHE A 7 4.01 12.53 17.88
CA PHE A 7 4.52 11.76 19.01
C PHE A 7 3.78 10.42 19.17
N ARG A 8 2.44 10.43 19.04
CA ARG A 8 1.63 9.19 19.08
C ARG A 8 1.99 8.25 17.93
N LEU A 9 2.16 8.78 16.72
CA LEU A 9 2.55 7.99 15.56
C LEU A 9 3.94 7.35 15.75
N LEU A 10 4.91 8.11 16.26
CA LEU A 10 6.23 7.61 16.62
C LEU A 10 6.19 6.54 17.72
N GLY A 11 5.30 6.70 18.71
CA GLY A 11 5.04 5.68 19.74
C GLY A 11 4.55 4.35 19.17
N ARG A 12 3.78 4.40 18.08
CA ARG A 12 3.36 3.19 17.37
C ARG A 12 4.49 2.61 16.51
N ALA A 13 5.28 3.47 15.86
CA ALA A 13 6.44 3.05 15.08
C ALA A 13 7.54 2.40 15.95
N SER A 14 7.69 2.81 17.23
CA SER A 14 8.72 2.26 18.12
C SER A 14 8.50 0.82 18.53
N ALA A 15 7.25 0.35 18.57
CA ALA A 15 6.95 -1.06 18.81
C ALA A 15 7.56 -1.98 17.73
N VAL A 16 7.80 -1.46 16.53
CA VAL A 16 8.36 -2.22 15.40
C VAL A 16 9.85 -1.92 15.20
N ASP A 17 10.23 -0.65 15.24
CA ASP A 17 11.61 -0.23 14.94
C ASP A 17 12.56 -0.23 16.13
N ASN A 18 12.04 -0.52 17.33
CA ASN A 18 12.79 -0.38 18.57
C ASN A 18 13.44 1.01 18.73
N ARG A 19 12.78 2.06 18.21
CA ARG A 19 13.28 3.45 18.26
C ARG A 19 12.97 4.09 19.61
N LYS A 20 13.83 5.01 20.04
CA LYS A 20 13.52 5.93 21.14
C LYS A 20 12.64 7.08 20.64
N VAL A 21 11.50 7.30 21.28
CA VAL A 21 10.59 8.40 20.96
C VAL A 21 10.92 9.59 21.87
N THR A 22 11.26 10.72 21.26
CA THR A 22 11.60 11.97 21.94
C THR A 22 10.72 13.11 21.44
N GLN A 23 10.59 14.18 22.23
CA GLN A 23 9.90 15.39 21.76
C GLN A 23 10.54 15.97 20.51
N LEU A 24 11.88 15.98 20.44
CA LEU A 24 12.60 16.46 19.25
C LEU A 24 12.24 15.64 18.00
N ALA A 25 12.13 14.32 18.13
CA ALA A 25 11.69 13.47 17.01
C ALA A 25 10.26 13.81 16.58
N ALA A 26 9.35 14.07 17.53
CA ALA A 26 7.99 14.47 17.21
C ALA A 26 7.89 15.82 16.51
N ILE A 27 8.70 16.81 16.92
CA ILE A 27 8.82 18.11 16.24
C ILE A 27 9.25 17.91 14.78
N VAL A 28 10.33 17.17 14.55
CA VAL A 28 10.81 16.89 13.19
C VAL A 28 9.73 16.19 12.35
N TRP A 29 8.98 15.27 12.94
CA TRP A 29 7.91 14.55 12.26
C TRP A 29 6.70 15.44 11.94
N SER A 30 6.27 16.31 12.86
CA SER A 30 5.19 17.27 12.57
C SER A 30 5.58 18.24 11.47
N ASP A 31 6.84 18.71 11.47
CA ASP A 31 7.36 19.64 10.47
C ASP A 31 7.52 18.98 9.10
N THR A 32 7.84 17.68 9.07
CA THR A 32 7.96 16.91 7.82
C THR A 32 6.58 16.49 7.30
N LEU A 33 5.58 16.32 8.15
CA LEU A 33 4.24 15.83 7.77
C LEU A 33 3.13 16.84 8.10
N PRO A 34 3.25 18.11 7.66
CA PRO A 34 2.32 19.17 8.08
C PRO A 34 0.89 18.89 7.57
N ASP A 35 0.77 18.44 6.32
CA ASP A 35 -0.52 18.24 5.63
C ASP A 35 -1.08 16.82 5.71
N MET A 36 -0.61 16.03 6.68
CA MET A 36 -1.06 14.64 6.88
C MET A 36 -1.79 14.54 8.21
N SER A 37 -3.00 13.97 8.24
CA SER A 37 -3.68 13.69 9.52
C SER A 37 -3.03 12.48 10.22
N TYR A 38 -3.25 12.32 11.52
CA TYR A 38 -2.79 11.14 12.25
C TYR A 38 -3.30 9.83 11.62
N ASP A 39 -4.59 9.76 11.30
CA ASP A 39 -5.21 8.55 10.73
C ASP A 39 -4.64 8.22 9.35
N GLU A 40 -4.47 9.23 8.48
CA GLU A 40 -3.84 9.03 7.17
C GLU A 40 -2.41 8.50 7.32
N ALA A 41 -1.62 9.07 8.24
CA ALA A 41 -0.26 8.63 8.49
C ALA A 41 -0.17 7.21 9.06
N ALA A 42 -1.11 6.86 9.94
CA ALA A 42 -1.21 5.52 10.52
C ALA A 42 -1.53 4.45 9.46
N ASP A 43 -2.40 4.77 8.50
CA ASP A 43 -2.72 3.88 7.38
C ASP A 43 -1.55 3.72 6.43
N LEU A 44 -0.89 4.82 6.05
CA LEU A 44 0.29 4.80 5.18
C LEU A 44 1.46 4.07 5.85
N MET A 45 1.59 4.18 7.18
CA MET A 45 2.56 3.40 7.94
C MET A 45 2.26 1.91 7.86
N ASN A 46 1.01 1.50 8.06
CA ASN A 46 0.62 0.09 7.94
C ASN A 46 0.91 -0.46 6.53
N GLU A 47 0.60 0.31 5.49
CA GLU A 47 0.93 -0.05 4.10
C GLU A 47 2.44 -0.20 3.92
N PHE A 48 3.22 0.79 4.32
CA PHE A 48 4.67 0.73 4.24
C PHE A 48 5.25 -0.50 4.95
N ARG A 49 4.72 -0.88 6.12
CA ARG A 49 5.20 -2.06 6.85
C ARG A 49 4.91 -3.38 6.14
N ARG A 50 3.78 -3.47 5.43
CA ARG A 50 3.45 -4.64 4.60
C ARG A 50 4.36 -4.71 3.38
N ASP A 51 4.58 -3.57 2.72
CA ASP A 51 5.35 -3.49 1.48
C ASP A 51 6.87 -3.56 1.71
N SER A 52 7.33 -3.21 2.91
CA SER A 52 8.75 -3.07 3.24
C SER A 52 9.05 -3.55 4.65
N PRO A 53 8.89 -4.86 4.93
CA PRO A 53 9.16 -5.43 6.23
C PRO A 53 10.64 -5.26 6.61
N GLY A 54 10.91 -5.01 7.89
CA GLY A 54 12.27 -4.85 8.42
C GLY A 54 12.96 -3.52 8.10
N VAL A 55 12.34 -2.64 7.31
CA VAL A 55 12.90 -1.32 6.99
C VAL A 55 12.52 -0.31 8.07
N TYR A 56 13.50 0.44 8.57
CA TYR A 56 13.29 1.52 9.53
C TYR A 56 12.41 2.62 8.94
N LEU A 57 11.36 3.03 9.65
CA LEU A 57 10.39 3.99 9.12
C LEU A 57 10.86 5.45 9.26
N GLU A 58 11.08 6.12 8.15
CA GLU A 58 11.35 7.56 8.12
C GLU A 58 10.11 8.35 7.67
N PRO A 59 9.94 9.62 8.08
CA PRO A 59 8.76 10.40 7.72
C PRO A 59 8.64 10.59 6.19
N GLY A 60 9.77 10.63 5.47
CA GLY A 60 9.79 10.68 4.01
C GLY A 60 9.12 9.46 3.33
N HIS A 61 9.11 8.29 3.98
CA HIS A 61 8.41 7.11 3.46
C HIS A 61 6.89 7.32 3.42
N LEU A 62 6.33 7.99 4.43
CA LEU A 62 4.89 8.29 4.47
C LEU A 62 4.51 9.32 3.40
N GLN A 63 5.32 10.37 3.22
CA GLN A 63 5.13 11.30 2.10
C GLN A 63 5.17 10.58 0.74
N ARG A 64 6.12 9.65 0.55
CA ARG A 64 6.21 8.86 -0.67
C ARG A 64 4.95 8.03 -0.88
N GLN A 65 4.48 7.30 0.13
CA GLN A 65 3.24 6.51 0.03
C GLN A 65 2.03 7.40 -0.29
N LYS A 66 1.90 8.57 0.34
CA LYS A 66 0.84 9.54 0.03
C LYS A 66 0.86 9.94 -1.44
N ARG A 67 2.04 10.27 -2.00
CA ARG A 67 2.19 10.62 -3.41
C ARG A 67 1.81 9.47 -4.34
N VAL A 68 2.23 8.24 -4.02
CA VAL A 68 1.87 7.04 -4.80
C VAL A 68 0.36 6.81 -4.78
N ARG A 69 -0.27 6.90 -3.60
CA ARG A 69 -1.73 6.76 -3.46
C ARG A 69 -2.49 7.83 -4.26
N LEU A 70 -2.03 9.09 -4.22
CA LEU A 70 -2.60 10.17 -5.01
C LEU A 70 -2.44 9.94 -6.51
N ALA A 71 -1.27 9.47 -6.95
CA ALA A 71 -1.02 9.13 -8.35
C ALA A 71 -1.96 8.01 -8.83
N ARG A 72 -2.07 6.92 -8.06
CA ARG A 72 -3.00 5.80 -8.34
C ARG A 72 -4.46 6.27 -8.39
N THR A 73 -4.86 7.15 -7.47
CA THR A 73 -6.23 7.70 -7.46
C THR A 73 -6.49 8.57 -8.69
N ARG A 74 -5.51 9.39 -9.10
CA ARG A 74 -5.60 10.21 -10.31
C ARG A 74 -5.63 9.38 -11.57
N GLU A 75 -4.85 8.31 -11.63
CA GLU A 75 -4.90 7.35 -12.72
C GLU A 75 -6.27 6.69 -12.77
N ALA A 76 -6.74 6.09 -11.67
CA ALA A 76 -8.04 5.42 -11.64
C ALA A 76 -9.24 6.34 -11.97
N ARG A 77 -9.21 7.61 -11.55
CA ARG A 77 -10.31 8.58 -11.72
C ARG A 77 -10.11 9.59 -12.86
N GLY A 78 -8.95 9.58 -13.50
CA GLY A 78 -8.61 10.52 -14.56
C GLY A 78 -9.36 10.24 -15.85
N PRO A 79 -9.34 11.19 -16.81
CA PRO A 79 -9.84 10.93 -18.15
C PRO A 79 -8.97 9.87 -18.82
N HIS A 80 -9.47 8.63 -18.86
CA HIS A 80 -8.88 7.58 -19.66
C HIS A 80 -9.25 7.79 -21.12
N PRO A 81 -8.31 7.62 -22.08
CA PRO A 81 -8.70 7.54 -23.47
C PRO A 81 -9.72 6.41 -23.64
N LEU A 82 -10.70 6.60 -24.53
CA LEU A 82 -11.67 5.56 -24.84
C LEU A 82 -10.89 4.26 -25.16
N PRO A 83 -11.27 3.11 -24.59
CA PRO A 83 -10.63 1.86 -24.95
C PRO A 83 -10.70 1.67 -26.47
N PRO A 84 -9.70 1.01 -27.08
CA PRO A 84 -9.83 0.52 -28.45
C PRO A 84 -11.15 -0.22 -28.66
N ALA A 85 -11.72 -0.14 -29.86
CA ALA A 85 -12.98 -0.78 -30.17
C ALA A 85 -12.91 -2.29 -29.84
N GLY A 86 -13.79 -2.74 -28.94
CA GLY A 86 -13.84 -4.14 -28.49
C GLY A 86 -13.15 -4.43 -27.14
N GLN A 87 -12.48 -3.47 -26.51
CA GLN A 87 -11.86 -3.65 -25.18
C GLN A 87 -12.65 -2.95 -24.06
N ARG A 88 -12.58 -3.51 -22.84
CA ARG A 88 -13.15 -2.92 -21.62
C ARG A 88 -12.06 -2.86 -20.55
N TRP A 89 -11.50 -1.66 -20.31
CA TRP A 89 -10.42 -1.40 -19.33
C TRP A 89 -10.59 -2.11 -17.97
N ALA A 90 -11.83 -2.29 -17.50
CA ALA A 90 -12.11 -2.84 -16.18
C ALA A 90 -12.20 -4.39 -16.12
N VAL A 91 -12.40 -5.08 -17.24
CA VAL A 91 -12.61 -6.55 -17.25
C VAL A 91 -11.30 -7.27 -17.51
N ASP A 92 -10.52 -6.79 -18.49
CA ASP A 92 -9.27 -7.46 -18.89
C ASP A 92 -8.16 -7.34 -17.83
N ALA A 93 -8.20 -6.33 -16.95
CA ALA A 93 -7.24 -6.15 -15.87
C ALA A 93 -7.42 -7.14 -14.70
N ILE A 94 -8.63 -7.69 -14.52
CA ILE A 94 -8.91 -8.73 -13.52
C ILE A 94 -8.59 -10.11 -14.10
N GLU A 95 -8.87 -10.33 -15.39
CA GLU A 95 -8.59 -11.61 -16.07
C GLU A 95 -7.09 -11.84 -16.35
N ASN A 96 -6.27 -10.79 -16.47
CA ASN A 96 -4.82 -10.87 -16.65
C ASN A 96 -3.99 -10.72 -15.35
N ASP A 97 -4.62 -10.71 -14.17
CA ASP A 97 -3.88 -10.72 -12.92
C ASP A 97 -3.20 -12.10 -12.74
N SER A 98 -1.88 -12.12 -12.87
CA SER A 98 -1.06 -13.34 -12.68
C SER A 98 -1.14 -13.91 -11.27
N GLU A 99 -1.61 -13.15 -10.27
CA GLU A 99 -1.91 -13.70 -8.94
C GLU A 99 -3.18 -14.56 -8.90
N TYR A 100 -4.11 -14.37 -9.85
CA TYR A 100 -5.29 -15.23 -10.04
C TYR A 100 -5.08 -16.34 -11.09
N SER A 101 -3.96 -16.31 -11.82
CA SER A 101 -3.54 -17.37 -12.73
C SER A 101 -2.35 -18.16 -12.16
N ALA A 102 -2.59 -18.94 -11.11
CA ALA A 102 -1.78 -20.12 -10.82
C ALA A 102 -2.68 -21.32 -10.44
N PRO A 103 -2.30 -22.54 -10.84
CA PRO A 103 -3.21 -23.52 -11.41
C PRO A 103 -3.77 -24.48 -10.34
N GLY A 104 -5.08 -24.45 -10.13
CA GLY A 104 -5.81 -25.49 -9.41
C GLY A 104 -6.19 -26.61 -10.36
N GLY A 105 -5.38 -27.67 -10.39
CA GLY A 105 -5.60 -28.84 -11.23
C GLY A 105 -6.95 -29.50 -11.00
N VAL A 106 -7.75 -29.59 -12.05
CA VAL A 106 -8.64 -30.73 -12.24
C VAL A 106 -7.77 -31.86 -12.77
N LEU A 107 -7.51 -32.84 -11.90
CA LEU A 107 -7.02 -34.15 -12.32
C LEU A 107 -8.04 -34.69 -13.32
N GLU A 108 -7.66 -34.68 -14.58
CA GLU A 108 -8.30 -35.42 -15.65
C GLU A 108 -8.19 -36.90 -15.26
N ALA A 109 -9.28 -37.46 -14.74
CA ALA A 109 -9.37 -38.88 -14.44
C ALA A 109 -9.45 -39.63 -15.77
N SER A 110 -8.29 -39.97 -16.32
CA SER A 110 -8.17 -41.07 -17.27
C SER A 110 -8.58 -42.35 -16.53
N HIS A 111 -9.74 -42.88 -16.87
CA HIS A 111 -10.15 -44.24 -16.51
C HIS A 111 -10.45 -44.99 -17.81
N ASP A 112 -9.38 -45.37 -18.49
CA ASP A 112 -9.39 -46.58 -19.31
C ASP A 112 -8.76 -47.67 -18.44
N ASP A 113 -9.55 -48.65 -18.01
CA ASP A 113 -9.04 -50.01 -17.92
C ASP A 113 -10.16 -51.05 -18.10
N ALA A 114 -9.73 -52.15 -18.68
CA ALA A 114 -10.46 -53.16 -19.40
C ALA A 114 -11.37 -54.08 -18.55
N GLY A 115 -12.36 -54.66 -19.24
CA GLY A 115 -13.14 -55.83 -18.83
C GLY A 115 -13.73 -56.51 -20.05
#